data_AF-E6QW63-F1
#
_entry.id   AF-E6QW63-F1
#
_cell.length_a   1.000
_cell.length_b   1.000
_cell.length_c   1.000
_cell.angle_alpha   90.00
_cell.angle_beta   90.00
_cell.angle_gamma   90.00
#
_symmetry.space_group_name_H-M   'P 1'
#
loop_
_entity.id
_entity.type
_entity.pdbx_description
1 polymer ?
#
loop_
_entity_poly.entity_id
_entity_poly.type
_entity_poly.pdbx_seq_one_letter_code
_entity_poly.pdbx_strand_id
1 'polypeptide(L)' 'MRKITQLERIKSKAPRIALTAFRANPLLGSCQAKALFVEIVAHLKAGMKDADIVKAVLENHATNKPTGQLSLH' A
#
# COMPACT_ATOMS: atom_id res chain seq x y z
N MET A 1 -11.31 -24.15 17.90
CA MET A 1 -10.78 -23.43 16.72
C MET A 1 -10.62 -21.96 17.07
N ARG A 2 -9.40 -21.42 17.14
CA ARG A 2 -9.19 -19.98 17.40
C ARG A 2 -9.64 -19.19 16.17
N LYS A 3 -10.71 -18.39 16.31
CA LYS A 3 -11.14 -17.46 15.26
C LYS A 3 -10.05 -16.41 15.10
N ILE A 4 -9.33 -16.45 13.98
CA ILE A 4 -8.34 -15.42 13.64
C ILE A 4 -9.10 -14.10 13.56
N THR A 5 -8.78 -13.19 14.47
CA THR A 5 -9.42 -11.87 14.54
C THR A 5 -9.07 -11.08 13.28
N GLN A 6 -9.92 -10.11 12.92
CA GLN A 6 -9.67 -9.26 11.76
C GLN A 6 -8.31 -8.55 11.85
N LEU A 7 -7.89 -8.18 13.06
CA LEU A 7 -6.59 -7.57 13.34
C LEU A 7 -5.43 -8.52 12.99
N GLU A 8 -5.52 -9.79 13.38
CA GLU A 8 -4.51 -10.81 13.08
C GLU A 8 -4.41 -11.09 11.57
N ARG A 9 -5.55 -11.08 10.86
CA ARG A 9 -5.56 -11.20 9.39
C ARG A 9 -4.90 -10.00 8.73
N ILE A 10 -5.18 -8.79 9.20
CA ILE A 10 -4.58 -7.56 8.67
C ILE A 10 -3.07 -7.56 8.90
N LYS A 11 -2.60 -7.89 10.11
CA LYS A 11 -1.17 -7.98 10.43
C LYS A 11 -0.43 -9.01 9.57
N SER A 12 -1.08 -10.12 9.23
CA SER A 12 -0.50 -11.14 8.36
C SER A 12 -0.51 -10.75 6.87
N LYS A 13 -1.58 -10.08 6.41
CA LYS A 13 -1.76 -9.70 5.00
C LYS A 13 -1.01 -8.43 4.59
N ALA A 14 -1.00 -7.41 5.44
CA ALA A 14 -0.37 -6.12 5.14
C ALA A 14 1.10 -6.23 4.69
N PRO A 15 2.00 -6.97 5.38
CA PRO A 15 3.39 -7.10 4.93
C PRO A 15 3.52 -7.91 3.63
N ARG A 16 2.64 -8.89 3.38
CA ARG A 16 2.62 -9.64 2.11
C ARG A 16 2.22 -8.76 0.93
N ILE A 17 1.20 -7.92 1.13
CA ILE A 17 0.75 -6.93 0.14
C ILE A 17 1.85 -5.90 -0.12
N ALA A 18 2.45 -5.35 0.94
CA ALA A 18 3.55 -4.39 0.84
C ALA A 18 4.74 -4.98 0.06
N LEU A 19 5.12 -6.22 0.36
CA LEU A 19 6.18 -6.92 -0.37
C LEU A 19 5.82 -7.14 -1.84
N THR A 20 4.57 -7.48 -2.14
CA THR A 20 4.10 -7.71 -3.52
C THR A 20 4.11 -6.39 -4.31
N ALA A 21 3.63 -5.30 -3.72
CA ALA A 21 3.70 -3.97 -4.30
C ALA A 21 5.16 -3.55 -4.53
N PHE A 22 6.04 -3.74 -3.54
CA PHE A 22 7.46 -3.42 -3.66
C PHE A 22 8.17 -4.22 -4.77
N ARG A 23 7.85 -5.51 -4.93
CA ARG A 23 8.38 -6.33 -6.02
C ARG A 23 7.92 -5.85 -7.39
N ALA A 24 6.71 -5.27 -7.48
CA ALA A 24 6.18 -4.72 -8.71
C ALA A 24 6.72 -3.30 -9.00
N ASN A 25 7.00 -2.50 -7.96
CA ASN A 25 7.62 -1.20 -8.08
C ASN A 25 8.64 -0.96 -6.95
N PRO A 26 9.95 -1.16 -7.23
CA PRO A 26 11.01 -0.95 -6.24
C PRO A 26 11.11 0.49 -5.74
N LEU A 27 10.57 1.48 -6.47
CA LEU A 27 10.53 2.90 -6.05
C LEU A 27 9.70 3.11 -4.79
N LEU A 28 8.82 2.18 -4.44
CA LEU A 28 8.09 2.19 -3.17
C LEU A 28 9.01 2.12 -1.95
N GLY A 29 10.24 1.60 -2.09
CA GLY A 29 11.24 1.61 -1.02
C GLY A 29 11.78 2.99 -0.69
N SER A 30 11.64 3.94 -1.62
CA SER A 30 11.97 5.35 -1.40
C SER A 30 10.83 6.11 -0.71
N CYS A 31 9.61 5.55 -0.69
CA CYS A 31 8.48 6.12 0.03
C CYS A 31 8.55 5.82 1.53
N GLN A 32 7.94 6.68 2.35
CA GLN A 32 7.84 6.42 3.79
C GLN A 32 7.06 5.12 4.04
N ALA A 33 7.75 4.10 4.55
CA ALA A 33 7.18 2.79 4.84
C ALA A 33 5.94 2.88 5.74
N LYS A 34 5.91 3.81 6.70
CA LYS A 34 4.76 4.04 7.58
C LYS A 34 3.51 4.48 6.81
N ALA A 35 3.66 5.38 5.83
CA ALA A 35 2.54 5.87 5.04
C ALA A 35 1.94 4.75 4.17
N LEU A 36 2.81 3.98 3.50
CA LEU A 36 2.41 2.81 2.71
C LEU A 36 1.69 1.76 3.57
N PHE A 37 2.20 1.49 4.77
CA PHE A 37 1.58 0.50 5.65
C PHE A 37 0.21 0.96 6.16
N VAL A 38 0.05 2.25 6.46
CA VAL A 38 -1.24 2.83 6.87
C VAL A 38 -2.27 2.73 5.72
N GLU A 39 -1.87 3.03 4.49
CA GLU A 39 -2.72 2.90 3.31
C GLU A 39 -3.19 1.46 3.09
N ILE A 40 -2.26 0.50 3.09
CA ILE A 40 -2.58 -0.93 2.94
C ILE A 40 -3.53 -1.40 4.04
N VAL A 41 -3.29 -0.98 5.30
CA VAL A 41 -4.16 -1.32 6.43
C VAL A 41 -5.55 -0.70 6.28
N ALA A 42 -5.65 0.53 5.78
CA ALA A 42 -6.93 1.19 5.52
C ALA A 42 -7.75 0.40 4.48
N HIS A 43 -7.13 0.01 3.35
CA HIS A 43 -7.80 -0.79 2.33
C HIS A 43 -8.19 -2.19 2.83
N LEU A 44 -7.34 -2.83 3.65
CA LEU A 44 -7.68 -4.10 4.28
C LEU A 44 -8.86 -3.99 5.25
N LYS A 45 -8.96 -2.88 6.00
CA LYS A 45 -10.11 -2.60 6.87
C LYS A 45 -11.38 -2.34 6.07
N ALA A 46 -11.27 -1.73 4.89
CA ALA A 46 -12.37 -1.52 3.96
C ALA A 46 -12.83 -2.83 3.26
N GLY A 47 -12.14 -3.96 3.48
CA GLY A 47 -12.51 -5.24 2.89
C GLY A 47 -12.09 -5.41 1.43
N MET A 48 -11.17 -4.57 0.92
CA MET A 48 -10.63 -4.75 -0.43
C MET A 48 -9.80 -6.05 -0.53
N LYS A 49 -9.79 -6.63 -1.74
CA LYS A 49 -9.00 -7.83 -2.03
C LYS A 49 -7.55 -7.46 -2.22
N ASP A 50 -6.66 -8.37 -1.83
CA ASP A 50 -5.21 -8.15 -1.82
C ASP A 50 -4.67 -7.61 -3.17
N ALA A 51 -5.16 -8.13 -4.31
CA ALA A 51 -4.77 -7.68 -5.64
C ALA A 51 -5.18 -6.24 -5.97
N ASP A 52 -6.40 -5.85 -5.59
CA ASP A 52 -6.90 -4.48 -5.76
C ASP A 52 -6.12 -3.49 -4.88
N ILE A 53 -5.68 -3.92 -3.70
CA ILE A 53 -4.85 -3.10 -2.80
C ILE A 53 -3.47 -2.87 -3.41
N VAL A 54 -2.82 -3.92 -3.93
CA VAL A 54 -1.54 -3.79 -4.63
C VAL A 54 -1.68 -2.83 -5.81
N LYS A 55 -2.75 -2.96 -6.60
CA LYS A 55 -3.01 -2.07 -7.73
C LYS A 55 -3.19 -0.62 -7.27
N ALA A 56 -4.01 -0.37 -6.25
CA ALA A 56 -4.23 0.98 -5.71
C ALA A 56 -2.95 1.62 -5.18
N VAL A 57 -2.15 0.88 -4.41
CA VAL A 57 -0.85 1.34 -3.89
C VAL A 57 0.10 1.65 -5.05
N LEU A 58 0.15 0.79 -6.07
CA LEU A 58 0.96 1.02 -7.25
C LEU A 58 0.46 2.25 -8.02
N GLU A 59 -0.84 2.42 -8.28
CA GLU A 59 -1.38 3.58 -9.01
C GLU A 59 -1.16 4.90 -8.27
N ASN A 60 -1.30 4.92 -6.94
CA ASN A 60 -1.10 6.12 -6.13
C ASN A 60 0.39 6.55 -6.13
N HIS A 61 1.30 5.57 -6.13
CA HIS A 61 2.75 5.78 -6.06
C HIS A 61 3.47 5.60 -7.41
N ALA A 62 2.79 5.26 -8.50
CA ALA A 62 3.36 5.12 -9.86
C ALA A 62 3.68 6.47 -10.50
N THR A 63 3.72 7.54 -9.72
CA THR A 63 4.03 8.88 -10.20
C THR A 63 5.55 9.06 -10.29
N ASN A 64 6.23 9.38 -11.40
CA ASN A 64 5.96 9.59 -12.84
C ASN A 64 4.70 10.32 -13.34
N LYS A 65 3.91 10.93 -12.46
CA LYS A 65 3.27 12.19 -12.83
C LYS A 65 4.36 13.23 -12.60
N PRO A 66 4.72 14.07 -13.60
CA PRO A 66 5.41 15.29 -13.26
C PRO A 66 4.51 15.98 -12.23
N THR A 67 5.06 16.25 -11.06
CA THR A 67 4.52 17.23 -10.13
C THR A 67 4.60 18.57 -10.86
N GLY A 68 3.69 18.78 -11.81
CA GLY A 68 3.47 20.03 -12.51
C GLY A 68 2.82 20.99 -11.53
N GLN A 69 3.60 21.47 -10.58
CA GLN A 69 3.56 22.81 -10.02
C GLN A 69 4.61 22.90 -8.90
N LEU A 70 5.87 23.02 -9.32
CA LEU A 70 6.76 23.95 -8.63
C LEU A 70 6.28 25.35 -9.02
N SER A 71 5.29 25.89 -8.31
CA SER A 71 5.03 27.32 -8.36
C SER A 71 6.18 28.03 -7.66
N LEU A 72 7.21 28.39 -8.44
CA LEU A 72 8.10 29.49 -8.12
C LEU A 72 7.33 30.77 -8.48
N HIS A 73 6.85 31.49 -7.47
CA HIS A 73 6.42 32.87 -7.58
C HIS A 73 7.12 33.69 -6.50
#